data_AF-A0A9P1FW72-F1
#
_entry.id   AF-A0A9P1FW72-F1
#
_cell.length_a   1.000
_cell.length_b   1.000
_cell.length_c   1.000
_cell.angle_alpha   90.00
_cell.angle_beta   90.00
_cell.angle_gamma   90.00
#
_symmetry.space_group_name_H-M   'P 1'
#
loop_
_entity.id
_entity.type
_entity.pdbx_description
1 polymer ?
#
loop_
_entity_poly.entity_id
_entity_poly.type
_entity_poly.pdbx_seq_one_letter_code
_entity_poly.pdbx_strand_id
1 'polypeptide(L)'
;MAICAKAQKRLDEATKKEAPKWSQLKDDAEGLLWLMGGYAWAARGGDEAADSFCQKNRINPRQMAEAHSLMQQLAELLQRRLQLASAGFDLELPLLPRPPKPRQAQLLRECIAEGLLDRVAIAFPDLGHRAYICADLGRERPVYIHTSSNAFRHRPQPSVMVFNEIISTHKPFMRDCISIDPLHLAKRAAAGGCPLLNLGEFIPVPGPRYLPEQDKVLAFASPLWAWC
;
A
#
# COMPACT_ATOMS: atom_id res chain seq x y z
N MET A 1 -5.13 -37.01 -24.24
CA MET A 1 -5.44 -35.75 -24.97
C MET A 1 -6.23 -34.69 -24.17
N ALA A 2 -6.95 -35.03 -23.09
CA ALA A 2 -7.76 -34.06 -22.33
C ALA A 2 -6.97 -33.04 -21.45
N ILE A 3 -5.73 -33.37 -21.06
CA ILE A 3 -4.88 -32.51 -20.22
C ILE A 3 -4.37 -31.29 -21.00
N CYS A 4 -4.09 -31.46 -22.30
CA CYS A 4 -3.59 -30.40 -23.18
C CYS A 4 -4.67 -29.33 -23.46
N ALA A 5 -5.92 -29.75 -23.66
CA ALA A 5 -7.05 -28.84 -23.85
C ALA A 5 -7.36 -27.98 -22.62
N LYS A 6 -7.20 -28.53 -21.41
CA LYS A 6 -7.38 -27.78 -20.14
C LYS A 6 -6.25 -26.77 -19.91
N ALA A 7 -5.03 -27.11 -20.29
CA ALA A 7 -3.87 -26.21 -20.24
C ALA A 7 -4.00 -25.08 -21.27
N GLN A 8 -4.42 -25.40 -22.50
CA GLN A 8 -4.66 -24.42 -23.55
C GLN A 8 -5.78 -23.45 -23.18
N LYS A 9 -6.89 -23.96 -22.63
CA LYS A 9 -8.00 -23.12 -22.16
C LYS A 9 -7.59 -22.19 -21.02
N ARG A 10 -6.73 -22.64 -20.10
CA ARG A 10 -6.15 -21.79 -19.03
C ARG A 10 -5.19 -20.74 -19.59
N LEU A 11 -4.46 -21.06 -20.65
CA LEU A 11 -3.59 -20.13 -21.35
C LEU A 11 -4.40 -19.07 -22.09
N ASP A 12 -5.49 -19.48 -22.76
CA ASP A 12 -6.43 -18.61 -23.46
C ASP A 12 -7.24 -17.73 -22.49
N GLU A 13 -7.60 -18.25 -21.31
CA GLU A 13 -8.20 -17.50 -20.20
C GLU A 13 -7.20 -16.52 -19.57
N ALA A 14 -5.89 -16.85 -19.57
CA ALA A 14 -4.83 -15.96 -19.11
C ALA A 14 -4.51 -14.85 -20.12
N THR A 15 -4.57 -15.12 -21.42
CA THR A 15 -4.42 -14.11 -22.48
C THR A 15 -5.67 -13.25 -22.69
N LYS A 16 -6.86 -13.77 -22.38
CA LYS A 16 -8.12 -13.00 -22.37
C LYS A 16 -8.42 -12.28 -21.07
N LYS A 17 -7.59 -12.39 -20.04
CA LYS A 17 -7.82 -11.69 -18.77
C LYS A 17 -7.72 -10.19 -19.00
N GLU A 18 -8.88 -9.56 -19.16
CA GLU A 18 -9.03 -8.12 -19.04
C GLU A 18 -8.29 -7.66 -17.77
N ALA A 19 -7.57 -6.54 -17.88
CA ALA A 19 -6.89 -5.97 -16.72
C ALA A 19 -7.91 -5.80 -15.59
N PRO A 20 -7.56 -6.17 -14.34
CA PRO A 20 -8.48 -6.07 -13.22
C PRO A 20 -8.94 -4.61 -13.07
N LYS A 21 -10.20 -4.41 -12.68
CA LYS A 21 -10.69 -3.08 -12.35
C LYS A 21 -9.93 -2.56 -11.14
N TRP A 22 -9.60 -1.27 -11.13
CA TRP A 22 -8.89 -0.64 -10.02
C TRP A 22 -9.56 -0.87 -8.65
N SER A 23 -10.89 -0.95 -8.64
CA SER A 23 -11.71 -1.20 -7.43
C SER A 23 -11.70 -2.65 -6.92
N GLN A 24 -10.98 -3.53 -7.59
CA GLN A 24 -10.77 -4.93 -7.24
C GLN A 24 -9.31 -5.22 -6.85
N LEU A 25 -8.43 -4.22 -6.93
CA LEU A 25 -7.03 -4.33 -6.54
C LEU A 25 -6.89 -4.44 -5.01
N LYS A 26 -5.71 -4.88 -4.54
CA LYS A 26 -5.51 -5.36 -3.16
C LYS A 26 -5.77 -4.30 -2.08
N ASP A 27 -5.49 -3.05 -2.39
CA ASP A 27 -5.67 -1.93 -1.48
C ASP A 27 -5.86 -0.64 -2.28
N ASP A 28 -6.06 0.46 -1.55
CA ASP A 28 -6.31 1.77 -2.15
C ASP A 28 -5.04 2.29 -2.86
N ALA A 29 -3.84 2.00 -2.35
CA ALA A 29 -2.59 2.41 -2.97
C ALA A 29 -2.39 1.77 -4.36
N GLU A 30 -2.61 0.46 -4.50
CA GLU A 30 -2.59 -0.19 -5.81
C GLU A 30 -3.66 0.38 -6.75
N GLY A 31 -4.87 0.64 -6.22
CA GLY A 31 -5.97 1.29 -6.94
C GLY A 31 -5.55 2.63 -7.55
N LEU A 32 -5.03 3.52 -6.72
CA LEU A 32 -4.60 4.85 -7.10
C LEU A 32 -3.42 4.81 -8.07
N LEU A 33 -2.43 3.94 -7.84
CA LEU A 33 -1.28 3.79 -8.74
C LEU A 33 -1.72 3.32 -10.14
N TRP A 34 -2.66 2.37 -10.19
CA TRP A 34 -3.22 1.89 -11.45
C TRP A 34 -3.95 3.01 -12.21
N LEU A 35 -4.74 3.81 -11.49
CA LEU A 35 -5.48 4.94 -12.05
C LEU A 35 -4.55 6.03 -12.58
N MET A 36 -3.55 6.42 -11.80
CA MET A 36 -2.56 7.43 -12.19
C MET A 36 -1.76 6.99 -13.41
N GLY A 37 -1.29 5.74 -13.43
CA GLY A 37 -0.58 5.19 -14.58
C GLY A 37 -1.47 5.14 -15.83
N GLY A 38 -2.67 4.58 -15.71
CA GLY A 38 -3.62 4.51 -16.83
C GLY A 38 -3.99 5.89 -17.39
N TYR A 39 -4.22 6.86 -16.51
CA TYR A 39 -4.52 8.24 -16.89
C TYR A 39 -3.33 8.91 -17.59
N ALA A 40 -2.10 8.74 -17.08
CA ALA A 40 -0.90 9.31 -17.72
C ALA A 40 -0.72 8.82 -19.16
N TRP A 41 -0.97 7.54 -19.41
CA TRP A 41 -0.96 6.97 -20.77
C TRP A 41 -2.12 7.48 -21.64
N ALA A 42 -3.30 7.66 -21.08
CA ALA A 42 -4.44 8.23 -21.80
C ALA A 42 -4.21 9.71 -22.16
N ALA A 43 -3.69 10.50 -21.23
CA ALA A 43 -3.36 11.91 -21.43
C ALA A 43 -2.29 12.13 -22.51
N ARG A 44 -1.34 11.19 -22.67
CA ARG A 44 -0.40 11.20 -23.81
C ARG A 44 -1.11 11.12 -25.17
N GLY A 45 -2.28 10.48 -25.23
CA GLY A 45 -3.12 10.37 -26.42
C GLY A 45 -4.02 11.59 -26.69
N GLY A 46 -3.99 12.61 -25.83
CA GLY A 46 -4.81 13.82 -25.92
C GLY A 46 -5.98 13.86 -24.94
N ASP A 47 -6.63 15.02 -24.85
CA ASP A 47 -7.67 15.30 -23.85
C ASP A 47 -8.91 14.40 -24.01
N GLU A 48 -9.32 14.11 -25.24
CA GLU A 48 -10.45 13.20 -25.51
C GLU A 48 -10.21 11.78 -24.96
N ALA A 49 -8.96 11.29 -25.10
CA ALA A 49 -8.59 9.97 -24.59
C ALA A 49 -8.55 9.97 -23.05
N ALA A 50 -8.05 11.04 -22.43
CA ALA A 50 -8.04 11.22 -20.98
C ALA A 50 -9.47 11.27 -20.40
N ASP A 51 -10.36 12.04 -21.01
CA ASP A 51 -11.77 12.15 -20.60
C ASP A 51 -12.50 10.81 -20.79
N SER A 52 -12.26 10.12 -21.91
CA SER A 52 -12.81 8.77 -22.13
C SER A 52 -12.35 7.80 -21.04
N PHE A 53 -11.08 7.87 -20.61
CA PHE A 53 -10.56 7.05 -19.52
C PHE A 53 -11.25 7.36 -18.19
N CYS A 54 -11.42 8.65 -17.85
CA CYS A 54 -12.12 9.08 -16.64
C CYS A 54 -13.58 8.63 -16.61
N GLN A 55 -14.29 8.78 -17.73
CA GLN A 55 -15.69 8.34 -17.87
C GLN A 55 -15.82 6.82 -17.70
N LYS A 56 -14.96 6.03 -18.37
CA LYS A 56 -14.95 4.56 -18.27
C LYS A 56 -14.69 4.08 -16.84
N ASN A 57 -13.81 4.76 -16.10
CA ASN A 57 -13.43 4.40 -14.73
C ASN A 57 -14.28 5.09 -13.64
N ARG A 58 -15.21 5.97 -14.04
CA ARG A 58 -16.10 6.76 -13.16
C ARG A 58 -15.33 7.64 -12.16
N ILE A 59 -14.35 8.38 -12.66
CA ILE A 59 -13.49 9.25 -11.86
C ILE A 59 -13.66 10.69 -12.33
N ASN A 60 -13.50 11.63 -11.40
CA ASN A 60 -13.56 13.05 -11.70
C ASN A 60 -12.38 13.48 -12.59
N PRO A 61 -12.62 13.94 -13.83
CA PRO A 61 -11.55 14.29 -14.78
C PRO A 61 -10.70 15.45 -14.27
N ARG A 62 -11.30 16.43 -13.59
CA ARG A 62 -10.58 17.59 -13.04
C ARG A 62 -9.58 17.17 -11.97
N GLN A 63 -10.01 16.34 -11.01
CA GLN A 63 -9.13 15.85 -9.95
C GLN A 63 -7.98 15.00 -10.51
N MET A 64 -8.24 14.22 -11.56
CA MET A 64 -7.20 13.45 -12.24
C MET A 64 -6.21 14.32 -12.99
N ALA A 65 -6.67 15.36 -13.70
CA ALA A 65 -5.80 16.31 -14.37
C ALA A 65 -4.91 17.06 -13.36
N GLU A 66 -5.48 17.50 -12.24
CA GLU A 66 -4.75 18.14 -11.13
C GLU A 66 -3.71 17.18 -10.52
N ALA A 67 -4.10 15.94 -10.19
CA ALA A 67 -3.19 14.93 -9.63
C ALA A 67 -2.06 14.55 -10.62
N HIS A 68 -2.38 14.45 -11.91
CA HIS A 68 -1.40 14.18 -12.96
C HIS A 68 -0.40 15.34 -13.10
N SER A 69 -0.88 16.58 -13.12
CA SER A 69 -0.02 17.76 -13.14
C SER A 69 0.92 17.80 -11.93
N LEU A 70 0.39 17.54 -10.73
CA LEU A 70 1.19 17.47 -9.50
C LEU A 70 2.26 16.37 -9.58
N MET A 71 1.91 15.19 -10.08
CA MET A 71 2.86 14.09 -10.27
C MET A 71 4.03 14.49 -11.19
N GLN A 72 3.74 15.18 -12.32
CA GLN A 72 4.79 15.66 -13.23
C GLN A 72 5.68 16.73 -12.56
N GLN A 73 5.07 17.68 -11.84
CA GLN A 73 5.81 18.72 -11.12
C GLN A 73 6.74 18.14 -10.05
N LEU A 74 6.28 17.15 -9.28
CA LEU A 74 7.13 16.45 -8.30
C LEU A 74 8.30 15.74 -8.99
N ALA A 75 8.07 15.12 -10.15
CA ALA A 75 9.12 14.46 -10.92
C ALA A 75 10.20 15.45 -11.40
N GLU A 76 9.80 16.60 -11.93
CA GLU A 76 10.72 17.69 -12.29
C GLU A 76 11.52 18.19 -11.08
N LEU A 77 10.86 18.36 -9.93
CA LEU A 77 11.53 18.80 -8.71
C LEU A 77 12.56 17.77 -8.22
N LEU A 78 12.22 16.48 -8.25
CA LEU A 78 13.15 15.41 -7.88
C LEU A 78 14.37 15.40 -8.80
N GLN A 79 14.17 15.50 -10.12
CA GLN A 79 15.27 15.53 -11.09
C GLN A 79 16.19 16.74 -10.87
N ARG A 80 15.63 17.92 -10.59
CA ARG A 80 16.40 19.15 -10.34
C ARG A 80 17.13 19.16 -9.00
N ARG A 81 16.56 18.54 -7.96
CA ARG A 81 17.08 18.63 -6.59
C ARG A 81 17.99 17.50 -6.18
N LEU A 82 17.76 16.28 -6.68
CA LEU A 82 18.42 15.08 -6.14
C LEU A 82 19.58 14.55 -6.98
N GLN A 83 20.07 15.30 -7.99
CA GLN A 83 21.14 14.85 -8.89
C GLN A 83 20.98 13.37 -9.29
N LEU A 84 19.76 12.94 -9.63
CA LEU A 84 19.41 11.52 -9.74
C LEU A 84 20.36 10.74 -10.65
N ALA A 85 20.83 11.38 -11.72
CA ALA A 85 21.80 10.82 -12.66
C ALA A 85 23.13 10.41 -11.98
N SER A 86 23.63 11.16 -10.98
CA SER A 86 24.85 10.79 -10.25
C SER A 86 24.66 9.59 -9.33
N ALA A 87 23.42 9.32 -8.91
CA ALA A 87 23.05 8.13 -8.15
C ALA A 87 22.67 6.94 -9.06
N GLY A 88 22.82 7.08 -10.39
CA GLY A 88 22.48 6.04 -11.36
C GLY A 88 20.97 5.90 -11.62
N PHE A 89 20.17 6.89 -11.24
CA PHE A 89 18.74 6.94 -11.52
C PHE A 89 18.46 7.91 -12.66
N ASP A 90 17.91 7.41 -13.75
CA ASP A 90 17.39 8.26 -14.82
C ASP A 90 15.87 8.30 -14.76
N LEU A 91 15.33 9.52 -14.74
CA LEU A 91 13.90 9.78 -14.64
C LEU A 91 13.43 10.40 -15.95
N GLU A 92 12.81 9.59 -16.81
CA GLU A 92 12.26 10.06 -18.08
C GLU A 92 11.00 10.90 -17.84
N LEU A 93 11.01 12.13 -18.33
CA LEU A 93 9.87 13.05 -18.28
C LEU A 93 9.23 13.22 -19.67
N PRO A 94 7.89 13.33 -19.77
CA PRO A 94 6.92 13.21 -18.68
C PRO A 94 6.84 11.78 -18.14
N LEU A 95 6.53 11.64 -16.85
CA LEU A 95 6.35 10.34 -16.21
C LEU A 95 5.20 9.58 -16.88
N LEU A 96 5.52 8.37 -17.36
CA LEU A 96 4.57 7.42 -17.91
C LEU A 96 4.68 6.08 -17.16
N PRO A 97 4.12 5.99 -15.95
CA PRO A 97 4.26 4.82 -15.11
C PRO A 97 3.73 3.57 -15.82
N ARG A 98 4.48 2.48 -15.74
CA ARG A 98 4.01 1.16 -16.15
C ARG A 98 3.49 0.42 -14.92
N PRO A 99 2.56 -0.53 -15.07
CA PRO A 99 2.15 -1.39 -13.96
C PRO A 99 3.38 -2.03 -13.30
N PRO A 100 3.53 -1.89 -11.97
CA PRO A 100 4.70 -2.42 -11.27
C PRO A 100 4.71 -3.95 -11.30
N LYS A 101 5.90 -4.54 -11.35
CA LYS A 101 6.05 -5.99 -11.09
C LYS A 101 5.60 -6.31 -9.66
N PRO A 102 5.20 -7.55 -9.34
CA PRO A 102 4.73 -7.90 -7.99
C PRO A 102 5.68 -7.48 -6.87
N ARG A 103 7.01 -7.65 -7.07
CA ARG A 103 8.02 -7.21 -6.11
C ARG A 103 8.09 -5.68 -5.96
N GLN A 104 7.95 -4.94 -7.04
CA GLN A 104 7.93 -3.46 -7.00
C GLN A 104 6.66 -2.97 -6.30
N ALA A 105 5.51 -3.58 -6.57
CA ALA A 105 4.25 -3.25 -5.89
C ALA A 105 4.34 -3.48 -4.37
N GLN A 106 4.99 -4.58 -3.96
CA GLN A 106 5.28 -4.82 -2.55
C GLN A 106 6.19 -3.73 -1.95
N LEU A 107 7.31 -3.41 -2.60
CA LEU A 107 8.26 -2.41 -2.09
C LEU A 107 7.65 -1.00 -2.04
N LEU A 108 6.84 -0.62 -3.04
CA LEU A 108 6.13 0.66 -3.04
C LEU A 108 5.16 0.75 -1.86
N ARG A 109 4.47 -0.35 -1.55
CA ARG A 109 3.56 -0.41 -0.41
C ARG A 109 4.29 -0.27 0.92
N GLU A 110 5.41 -0.97 1.07
CA GLU A 110 6.28 -0.85 2.24
C GLU A 110 6.79 0.60 2.37
N CYS A 111 7.21 1.23 1.27
CA CYS A 111 7.62 2.64 1.26
C CYS A 111 6.48 3.60 1.67
N ILE A 112 5.26 3.40 1.18
CA ILE A 112 4.11 4.23 1.57
C ILE A 112 3.77 3.99 3.06
N ALA A 113 3.82 2.74 3.50
CA ALA A 113 3.59 2.36 4.89
C ALA A 113 4.58 3.03 5.85
N GLU A 114 5.85 3.14 5.44
CA GLU A 114 6.89 3.84 6.22
C GLU A 114 6.59 5.33 6.40
N GLY A 115 5.87 5.95 5.47
CA GLY A 115 5.39 7.34 5.60
C GLY A 115 4.16 7.49 6.50
N LEU A 116 3.50 6.41 6.88
CA LEU A 116 2.24 6.37 7.64
C LEU A 116 2.38 5.56 8.93
N LEU A 117 3.58 5.50 9.50
CA LEU A 117 3.87 4.67 10.69
C LEU A 117 3.17 5.14 11.96
N ASP A 118 2.71 6.38 12.00
CA ASP A 118 1.85 6.96 13.04
C ASP A 118 0.37 6.57 12.87
N ARG A 119 -0.04 6.06 11.72
CA ARG A 119 -1.43 5.74 11.36
C ARG A 119 -1.63 4.26 11.11
N VAL A 120 -1.41 3.46 12.15
CA VAL A 120 -1.53 2.00 12.09
C VAL A 120 -2.79 1.54 12.81
N ALA A 121 -3.51 0.60 12.20
CA ALA A 121 -4.70 -0.03 12.75
C ALA A 121 -4.55 -1.55 12.80
N ILE A 122 -5.02 -2.15 13.89
CA ILE A 122 -4.92 -3.59 14.17
C ILE A 122 -6.32 -4.15 14.33
N ALA A 123 -6.59 -5.29 13.69
CA ALA A 123 -7.86 -5.97 13.81
C ALA A 123 -8.11 -6.36 15.28
N PHE A 124 -9.27 -5.99 15.80
CA PHE A 124 -9.65 -6.22 17.19
C PHE A 124 -11.11 -6.70 17.26
N PRO A 125 -11.35 -8.00 16.98
CA PRO A 125 -12.71 -8.54 16.85
C PRO A 125 -13.55 -8.45 18.13
N ASP A 126 -12.92 -8.32 19.30
CA ASP A 126 -13.59 -8.27 20.61
C ASP A 126 -14.50 -7.04 20.76
N LEU A 127 -14.17 -5.92 20.08
CA LEU A 127 -15.00 -4.71 20.06
C LEU A 127 -16.10 -4.74 19.00
N GLY A 128 -16.13 -5.78 18.17
CA GLY A 128 -17.17 -6.00 17.19
C GLY A 128 -16.68 -6.54 15.84
N HIS A 129 -17.63 -6.93 15.02
CA HIS A 129 -17.34 -7.46 13.69
C HIS A 129 -16.63 -6.41 12.81
N ARG A 130 -15.43 -6.76 12.31
CA ARG A 130 -14.56 -5.90 11.47
C ARG A 130 -14.06 -4.65 12.18
N ALA A 131 -14.01 -4.67 13.51
CA ALA A 131 -13.45 -3.59 14.30
C ALA A 131 -11.92 -3.63 14.25
N TYR A 132 -11.33 -2.43 14.23
CA TYR A 132 -9.91 -2.19 14.39
C TYR A 132 -9.69 -1.23 15.56
N ILE A 133 -8.50 -1.24 16.12
CA ILE A 133 -8.02 -0.23 17.06
C ILE A 133 -6.80 0.47 16.49
N CYS A 134 -6.62 1.74 16.83
CA CYS A 134 -5.48 2.56 16.41
C CYS A 134 -5.08 3.51 17.54
N ALA A 135 -3.85 4.03 17.48
CA ALA A 135 -3.32 4.96 18.47
C ALA A 135 -4.21 6.20 18.65
N ASP A 136 -4.74 6.75 17.56
CA ASP A 136 -5.53 7.99 17.55
C ASP A 136 -6.82 7.93 18.39
N LEU A 137 -7.47 6.77 18.42
CA LEU A 137 -8.75 6.57 19.13
C LEU A 137 -8.60 5.78 20.43
N GLY A 138 -7.42 5.21 20.68
CA GLY A 138 -7.14 4.31 21.79
C GLY A 138 -7.81 2.94 21.64
N ARG A 139 -7.70 2.13 22.70
CA ARG A 139 -8.16 0.73 22.72
C ARG A 139 -9.67 0.57 22.93
N GLU A 140 -10.35 1.58 23.43
CA GLU A 140 -11.78 1.49 23.79
C GLU A 140 -12.72 1.78 22.62
N ARG A 141 -12.25 2.50 21.60
CA ARG A 141 -13.07 3.00 20.50
C ARG A 141 -12.71 2.29 19.21
N PRO A 142 -13.62 1.47 18.64
CA PRO A 142 -13.34 0.78 17.39
C PRO A 142 -13.36 1.76 16.21
N VAL A 143 -12.50 1.50 15.25
CA VAL A 143 -12.50 2.11 13.91
C VAL A 143 -12.79 1.04 12.86
N TYR A 144 -13.43 1.44 11.76
CA TYR A 144 -13.83 0.51 10.70
C TYR A 144 -13.24 0.94 9.36
N ILE A 145 -13.03 0.01 8.44
CA ILE A 145 -12.64 0.35 7.07
C ILE A 145 -13.84 1.00 6.36
N HIS A 146 -13.64 2.15 5.72
CA HIS A 146 -14.69 2.78 4.93
C HIS A 146 -15.09 1.91 3.73
N THR A 147 -16.39 1.90 3.38
CA THR A 147 -16.93 1.01 2.33
C THR A 147 -16.42 1.32 0.92
N SER A 148 -15.91 2.53 0.70
CA SER A 148 -15.26 2.93 -0.55
C SER A 148 -13.86 2.36 -0.72
N SER A 149 -13.21 1.92 0.37
CA SER A 149 -11.86 1.37 0.31
C SER A 149 -11.86 0.01 -0.38
N ASN A 150 -10.86 -0.24 -1.22
CA ASN A 150 -10.58 -1.54 -1.80
C ASN A 150 -10.33 -2.59 -0.71
N ALA A 151 -9.65 -2.21 0.38
CA ALA A 151 -9.37 -3.09 1.52
C ALA A 151 -10.66 -3.63 2.19
N PHE A 152 -11.77 -2.88 2.12
CA PHE A 152 -13.05 -3.30 2.69
C PHE A 152 -13.59 -4.61 2.09
N ARG A 153 -13.29 -4.85 0.82
CA ARG A 153 -13.81 -5.98 0.04
C ARG A 153 -12.97 -7.24 0.21
N HIS A 154 -11.71 -7.12 0.61
CA HIS A 154 -10.79 -8.25 0.68
C HIS A 154 -11.05 -9.19 1.85
N ARG A 155 -10.92 -10.48 1.57
CA ARG A 155 -11.09 -11.57 2.53
C ARG A 155 -9.91 -12.55 2.40
N PRO A 156 -9.31 -13.02 3.51
CA PRO A 156 -9.56 -12.63 4.90
C PRO A 156 -9.22 -11.15 5.14
N GLN A 157 -9.73 -10.58 6.23
CA GLN A 157 -9.41 -9.20 6.58
C GLN A 157 -7.95 -9.08 7.00
N PRO A 158 -7.26 -7.99 6.62
CA PRO A 158 -5.90 -7.74 7.08
C PRO A 158 -5.87 -7.64 8.60
N SER A 159 -4.93 -8.34 9.25
CA SER A 159 -4.72 -8.23 10.69
C SER A 159 -4.15 -6.87 11.08
N VAL A 160 -3.32 -6.28 10.21
CA VAL A 160 -2.72 -4.97 10.38
C VAL A 160 -2.79 -4.19 9.07
N MET A 161 -3.06 -2.90 9.17
CA MET A 161 -3.07 -1.97 8.05
C MET A 161 -2.61 -0.59 8.47
N VAL A 162 -2.17 0.21 7.50
CA VAL A 162 -2.07 1.66 7.66
C VAL A 162 -3.24 2.32 6.95
N PHE A 163 -3.53 3.54 7.38
CA PHE A 163 -4.57 4.37 6.78
C PHE A 163 -4.06 5.80 6.61
N ASN A 164 -4.68 6.55 5.71
CA ASN A 164 -4.35 7.96 5.53
C ASN A 164 -5.16 8.84 6.48
N GLU A 165 -6.48 8.67 6.55
CA GLU A 165 -7.32 9.54 7.39
C GLU A 165 -8.46 8.77 8.07
N ILE A 166 -8.96 9.32 9.17
CA ILE A 166 -10.19 8.87 9.84
C ILE A 166 -11.26 9.92 9.60
N ILE A 167 -12.37 9.50 8.98
CA ILE A 167 -13.57 10.32 8.85
C ILE A 167 -14.61 9.83 9.86
N SER A 168 -15.01 10.71 10.77
CA SER A 168 -16.09 10.43 11.71
C SER A 168 -17.43 10.90 11.14
N THR A 169 -18.35 9.96 10.94
CA THR A 169 -19.76 10.26 10.65
C THR A 169 -20.61 9.79 11.83
N HIS A 170 -21.38 8.70 11.68
CA HIS A 170 -22.02 8.02 12.82
C HIS A 170 -21.04 7.11 13.58
N LYS A 171 -19.99 6.66 12.88
CA LYS A 171 -18.86 5.85 13.38
C LYS A 171 -17.58 6.36 12.73
N PRO A 172 -16.42 6.14 13.35
CA PRO A 172 -15.14 6.49 12.75
C PRO A 172 -14.76 5.46 11.67
N PHE A 173 -14.42 5.95 10.49
CA PHE A 173 -14.02 5.14 9.34
C PHE A 173 -12.65 5.54 8.80
N MET A 174 -11.78 4.56 8.59
CA MET A 174 -10.49 4.73 7.94
C MET A 174 -10.64 4.81 6.42
N ARG A 175 -9.87 5.70 5.79
CA ARG A 175 -9.75 5.82 4.33
C ARG A 175 -8.31 5.63 3.86
N ASP A 176 -8.20 5.30 2.57
CA ASP A 176 -6.95 4.99 1.87
C ASP A 176 -6.14 3.93 2.64
N CYS A 177 -6.80 2.80 2.88
CA CYS A 177 -6.29 1.71 3.69
C CYS A 177 -5.34 0.84 2.88
N ILE A 178 -4.20 0.49 3.48
CA ILE A 178 -3.15 -0.31 2.87
C ILE A 178 -2.82 -1.48 3.80
N SER A 179 -2.96 -2.70 3.28
CA SER A 179 -2.64 -3.92 4.03
C SER A 179 -1.14 -4.15 4.12
N ILE A 180 -0.63 -4.35 5.34
CA ILE A 180 0.82 -4.52 5.60
C ILE A 180 1.06 -5.85 6.30
N ASP A 181 2.22 -6.44 6.03
CA ASP A 181 2.72 -7.58 6.78
C ASP A 181 3.14 -7.13 8.20
N PRO A 182 2.56 -7.69 9.28
CA PRO A 182 2.96 -7.38 10.65
C PRO A 182 4.47 -7.54 10.88
N LEU A 183 5.12 -8.48 10.19
CA LEU A 183 6.56 -8.69 10.30
C LEU A 183 7.37 -7.50 9.76
N HIS A 184 6.86 -6.79 8.75
CA HIS A 184 7.52 -5.60 8.22
C HIS A 184 7.56 -4.49 9.30
N LEU A 185 6.45 -4.24 9.98
CA LEU A 185 6.38 -3.26 11.07
C LEU A 185 7.27 -3.66 12.26
N ALA A 186 7.27 -4.93 12.64
CA ALA A 186 8.13 -5.42 13.72
C ALA A 186 9.63 -5.24 13.40
N LYS A 187 10.05 -5.48 12.15
CA LYS A 187 11.43 -5.21 11.70
C LYS A 187 11.77 -3.72 11.75
N ARG A 188 10.85 -2.85 11.33
CA ARG A 188 11.02 -1.39 11.43
C ARG A 188 11.14 -0.94 12.88
N ALA A 189 10.32 -1.48 13.77
CA ALA A 189 10.38 -1.20 15.20
C ALA A 189 11.73 -1.62 15.81
N ALA A 190 12.22 -2.82 15.49
CA ALA A 190 13.53 -3.30 15.94
C ALA A 190 14.70 -2.42 15.45
N ALA A 191 14.54 -1.77 14.30
CA ALA A 191 15.51 -0.79 13.77
C ALA A 191 15.35 0.62 14.39
N GLY A 192 14.46 0.81 15.36
CA GLY A 192 14.14 2.12 15.96
C GLY A 192 13.29 3.02 15.06
N GLY A 193 12.74 2.48 13.98
CA GLY A 193 12.06 3.23 12.93
C GLY A 193 10.54 3.27 13.06
N CYS A 194 9.94 2.75 14.14
CA CYS A 194 8.48 2.79 14.35
C CYS A 194 8.16 3.37 15.73
N PRO A 195 7.48 4.54 15.82
CA PRO A 195 7.18 5.17 17.12
C PRO A 195 6.08 4.44 17.89
N LEU A 196 5.36 3.56 17.21
CA LEU A 196 4.15 2.91 17.68
C LEU A 196 4.39 1.51 18.27
N LEU A 197 5.57 0.96 18.06
CA LEU A 197 5.94 -0.39 18.47
C LEU A 197 7.21 -0.34 19.30
N ASN A 198 7.13 -0.87 20.52
CA ASN A 198 8.25 -1.11 21.41
C ASN A 198 8.68 -2.57 21.34
N LEU A 199 9.96 -2.81 21.61
CA LEU A 199 10.47 -4.16 21.85
C LEU A 199 9.98 -4.62 23.23
N GLY A 200 9.22 -5.71 23.25
CA GLY A 200 8.82 -6.39 24.47
C GLY A 200 9.86 -7.40 24.92
N GLU A 201 9.39 -8.47 25.55
CA GLU A 201 10.25 -9.52 26.08
C GLU A 201 10.99 -10.27 24.97
N PHE A 202 12.26 -10.55 25.24
CA PHE A 202 13.06 -11.41 24.38
C PHE A 202 12.59 -12.86 24.49
N ILE A 203 12.39 -13.47 23.33
CA ILE A 203 11.95 -14.84 23.21
C ILE A 203 13.18 -15.75 23.38
N PRO A 204 13.13 -16.78 24.24
CA PRO A 204 14.28 -17.66 24.48
C PRO A 204 14.63 -18.54 23.28
N VAL A 205 13.66 -18.78 22.38
CA VAL A 205 13.81 -19.61 21.18
C VAL A 205 13.26 -18.86 19.97
N PRO A 206 14.07 -18.59 18.91
CA PRO A 206 15.48 -18.95 18.79
C PRO A 206 16.38 -18.09 19.70
N GLY A 207 17.36 -18.73 20.33
CA GLY A 207 18.29 -18.05 21.23
C GLY A 207 19.16 -17.02 20.51
N PRO A 208 19.68 -16.00 21.23
CA PRO A 208 20.49 -14.94 20.64
C PRO A 208 21.72 -15.47 19.89
N ARG A 209 22.04 -14.85 18.75
CA ARG A 209 23.19 -15.21 17.91
C ARG A 209 24.01 -13.96 17.62
N TYR A 210 25.32 -14.05 17.84
CA TYR A 210 26.23 -13.02 17.38
C TYR A 210 26.42 -13.12 15.86
N LEU A 211 26.32 -11.99 15.16
CA LEU A 211 26.52 -11.84 13.72
C LEU A 211 27.87 -11.14 13.48
N PRO A 212 28.95 -11.87 13.17
CA PRO A 212 30.29 -11.29 13.05
C PRO A 212 30.40 -10.21 11.97
N GLU A 213 29.69 -10.38 10.85
CA GLU A 213 29.71 -9.42 9.73
C GLU A 213 29.14 -8.06 10.10
N GLN A 214 28.26 -7.99 11.09
CA GLN A 214 27.57 -6.77 11.50
C GLN A 214 28.03 -6.24 12.86
N ASP A 215 28.90 -6.99 13.56
CA ASP A 215 29.28 -6.76 14.95
C ASP A 215 28.07 -6.52 15.87
N LYS A 216 27.04 -7.38 15.72
CA LYS A 216 25.75 -7.24 16.40
C LYS A 216 25.25 -8.57 16.94
N VAL A 217 24.52 -8.51 18.05
CA VAL A 217 23.77 -9.65 18.59
C VAL A 217 22.35 -9.60 18.01
N LEU A 218 21.98 -10.65 17.27
CA LEU A 218 20.63 -10.90 16.82
C LEU A 218 19.87 -11.63 17.93
N ALA A 219 18.80 -11.01 18.43
CA ALA A 219 17.84 -11.64 19.34
C ALA A 219 16.42 -11.40 18.83
N PHE A 220 15.48 -12.22 19.27
CA PHE A 220 14.08 -12.15 18.87
C PHE A 220 13.25 -11.64 20.05
N ALA A 221 12.37 -10.69 19.81
CA ALA A 221 11.51 -10.10 20.85
C ALA A 221 10.07 -10.02 20.36
N SER A 222 9.14 -10.08 21.30
CA SER A 222 7.72 -9.87 21.02
C SER A 222 7.45 -8.36 20.80
N PRO A 223 6.78 -7.96 19.72
CA PRO A 223 6.42 -6.55 19.52
C PRO A 223 5.30 -6.14 20.49
N LEU A 224 5.44 -4.97 21.11
CA LEU A 224 4.42 -4.38 21.98
C LEU A 224 3.94 -3.05 21.38
N TRP A 225 2.63 -2.88 21.25
CA TRP A 225 2.05 -1.60 20.82
C TRP A 225 2.11 -0.59 21.95
N ALA A 226 2.55 0.64 21.65
CA ALA A 226 2.79 1.66 22.66
C ALA A 226 1.51 2.09 23.43
N TRP A 227 0.32 1.80 22.89
CA TRP A 227 -0.99 2.13 23.47
C TRP A 227 -1.77 0.91 23.97
N CYS A 228 -1.14 -0.26 24.05
CA CYS A 228 -1.78 -1.50 24.51
C CYS A 228 -1.45 -1.85 25.95
#